data_AF-A0A177HYQ6-F1
#
_entry.id   AF-A0A177HYQ6-F1
#
_cell.length_a   1.000
_cell.length_b   1.000
_cell.length_c   1.000
_cell.angle_alpha   90.00
_cell.angle_beta   90.00
_cell.angle_gamma   90.00
#
_symmetry.space_group_name_H-M   'P 1'
#
loop_
_entity.id
_entity.type
_entity.pdbx_description
1 polymer ?
#
loop_
_entity_poly.entity_id
_entity_poly.type
_entity_poly.pdbx_seq_one_letter_code
_entity_poly.pdbx_strand_id
1 'polypeptide(L)' 'MSHETYQSLESDGWRAQVSVDRARVVLRSRRGTDMAPAFPEIAAGTAQLPDLTALDGELVVWELGRLAFERLQG' A
#
# COMPACT_ATOMS: atom_id res chain seq x y z
N MET A 1 -11.37 -29.00 11.36
CA MET A 1 -11.58 -28.12 10.19
C MET A 1 -12.06 -26.77 10.70
N SER A 2 -11.17 -26.01 11.33
CA SER A 2 -11.44 -24.65 11.80
C SER A 2 -11.57 -23.76 10.58
N HIS A 3 -12.70 -23.08 10.44
CA HIS A 3 -12.88 -22.01 9.48
C HIS A 3 -12.04 -20.84 9.98
N GLU A 4 -10.78 -20.78 9.54
CA GLU A 4 -9.98 -19.57 9.67
C GLU A 4 -10.53 -18.58 8.64
N THR A 5 -11.45 -17.73 9.09
CA THR A 5 -11.95 -16.63 8.26
C THR A 5 -10.75 -15.76 7.95
N TYR A 6 -10.33 -15.70 6.69
CA TYR A 6 -9.35 -14.71 6.23
C TYR A 6 -9.83 -13.34 6.72
N GLN A 7 -9.10 -12.73 7.64
CA GLN A 7 -9.41 -11.40 8.11
C GLN A 7 -9.37 -10.49 6.88
N SER A 8 -10.53 -9.93 6.54
CA SER A 8 -10.64 -9.04 5.38
C SER A 8 -9.79 -7.81 5.66
N LEU A 9 -8.70 -7.64 4.90
CA LEU A 9 -7.81 -6.47 4.98
C LEU A 9 -8.54 -5.16 4.63
N GLU A 10 -9.79 -5.24 4.15
CA GLU A 10 -10.58 -4.12 3.65
C GLU A 10 -10.81 -2.98 4.67
N SER A 11 -10.57 -3.20 5.96
CA SER A 11 -10.68 -2.15 7.00
C SER A 11 -9.37 -1.84 7.73
N ASP A 12 -8.27 -2.48 7.37
CA ASP A 12 -7.01 -2.42 8.12
C ASP A 12 -5.91 -1.64 7.39
N GLY A 13 -6.26 -0.81 6.40
CA GLY A 13 -5.31 0.03 5.68
C GLY A 13 -5.91 1.19 4.89
N TRP A 14 -5.09 1.78 4.03
CA TRP A 14 -5.50 2.76 3.03
C TRP A 14 -5.36 2.19 1.63
N ARG A 15 -6.48 2.10 0.90
CA ARG A 15 -6.44 1.72 -0.52
C ARG A 15 -5.54 2.64 -1.33
N ALA A 16 -4.55 2.03 -1.95
CA ALA A 16 -3.50 2.69 -2.70
C ALA A 16 -3.34 2.06 -4.09
N GLN A 17 -3.10 2.92 -5.06
CA GLN A 17 -2.77 2.55 -6.43
C GLN A 17 -1.33 2.97 -6.69
N VAL A 18 -0.52 2.07 -7.24
CA VAL A 18 0.85 2.37 -7.66
C VAL A 18 1.02 2.08 -9.15
N SER A 19 1.73 2.97 -9.84
CA SER A 19 2.17 2.75 -11.21
C SER A 19 3.65 3.05 -11.35
N VAL A 20 4.36 2.23 -12.13
CA VAL A 20 5.75 2.43 -12.51
C VAL A 20 5.81 2.61 -14.03
N ASP A 21 6.26 3.77 -14.48
CA ASP A 21 6.49 4.06 -15.91
C ASP A 21 7.75 4.90 -16.08
N ARG A 22 8.65 4.50 -16.98
CA ARG A 22 9.94 5.16 -17.24
C ARG A 22 10.73 5.42 -15.96
N ALA A 23 10.85 4.41 -15.10
CA ALA A 23 11.47 4.49 -13.78
C ALA A 23 10.85 5.53 -12.82
N ARG A 24 9.64 6.04 -13.12
CA ARG A 24 8.89 6.94 -12.23
C ARG A 24 7.80 6.16 -11.52
N VAL A 25 7.83 6.25 -10.19
CA VAL A 25 6.75 5.75 -9.33
C VAL A 25 5.71 6.84 -9.13
N VAL A 26 4.45 6.45 -9.20
CA VAL A 26 3.33 7.26 -8.75
C VAL A 26 2.48 6.47 -7.79
N LEU A 27 2.36 6.95 -6.55
CA LEU A 27 1.57 6.34 -5.48
C LEU A 27 0.39 7.25 -5.15
N ARG A 28 -0.83 6.73 -5.26
CA ARG A 28 -2.06 7.51 -5.06
C ARG A 28 -3.05 6.81 -4.15
N SER A 29 -3.82 7.61 -3.42
CA SER A 29 -5.00 7.12 -2.70
C SER A 29 -6.13 6.73 -3.68
N ARG A 30 -7.17 6.06 -3.16
CA ARG A 30 -8.43 5.84 -3.89
C ARG A 30 -9.03 7.11 -4.52
N ARG A 31 -8.77 8.30 -3.94
CA ARG A 31 -9.29 9.59 -4.44
C ARG A 31 -8.29 10.33 -5.33
N GLY A 32 -7.15 9.72 -5.64
CA GLY A 32 -6.12 10.29 -6.51
C GLY A 32 -5.12 11.21 -5.80
N THR A 33 -5.20 11.35 -4.48
CA THR A 33 -4.23 12.13 -3.68
C THR A 33 -2.84 11.54 -3.84
N ASP A 34 -1.82 12.35 -4.13
CA ASP A 34 -0.43 11.91 -4.12
C ASP A 34 -0.01 11.54 -2.69
N MET A 35 0.35 10.29 -2.50
CA MET A 35 0.74 9.72 -1.21
C MET A 35 2.25 9.48 -1.10
N ALA A 36 3.01 9.63 -2.19
CA ALA A 36 4.45 9.37 -2.19
C ALA A 36 5.23 10.21 -1.15
N PRO A 37 4.90 11.49 -0.88
CA PRO A 37 5.60 12.26 0.15
C PRO A 37 5.40 11.72 1.58
N ALA A 38 4.26 11.09 1.86
CA ALA A 38 3.95 10.55 3.18
C ALA A 38 4.51 9.13 3.38
N PHE A 39 4.74 8.39 2.30
CA PHE A 39 5.21 7.00 2.32
C PHE A 39 6.41 6.79 1.38
N PRO A 40 7.54 7.48 1.60
CA PRO A 40 8.70 7.43 0.72
C PRO A 40 9.30 6.01 0.60
N GLU A 41 9.19 5.19 1.65
CA GLU A 41 9.63 3.79 1.67
C GLU A 41 8.83 2.90 0.71
N ILE A 42 7.53 3.16 0.57
CA ILE A 42 6.67 2.44 -0.38
C ILE A 42 7.03 2.83 -1.82
N ALA A 43 7.30 4.13 -2.05
CA ALA A 43 7.76 4.60 -3.36
C ALA A 43 9.12 3.98 -3.74
N ALA A 44 10.07 3.92 -2.80
CA ALA A 44 11.38 3.30 -3.03
C ALA A 44 11.27 1.79 -3.28
N GLY A 45 10.44 1.08 -2.51
CA GLY A 45 10.22 -0.36 -2.69
C GLY A 45 9.63 -0.69 -4.06
N THR A 46 8.61 0.07 -4.48
CA THR A 46 7.90 -0.14 -5.75
C THR A 46 8.71 0.27 -6.97
N ALA A 47 9.73 1.12 -6.83
CA ALA A 47 10.66 1.47 -7.92
C ALA A 47 11.45 0.27 -8.46
N GLN A 48 11.47 -0.85 -7.73
CA GLN A 48 12.13 -2.10 -8.15
C GLN A 48 11.26 -2.96 -9.09
N LEU A 49 9.97 -2.62 -9.23
CA LEU A 49 9.06 -3.33 -10.13
C LEU A 49 9.39 -3.00 -11.59
N PRO A 50 9.07 -3.90 -12.55
CA PRO A 50 9.26 -3.62 -13.96
C PRO A 50 8.53 -2.35 -14.42
N ASP A 51 9.09 -1.66 -15.40
CA ASP A 51 8.37 -0.58 -16.10
C ASP A 51 7.03 -1.08 -16.67
N LEU A 52 6.06 -0.18 -16.72
CA LEU A 52 4.67 -0.46 -17.11
C LEU A 52 3.91 -1.37 -16.13
N THR A 53 4.36 -1.42 -14.87
CA THR A 53 3.62 -2.10 -13.79
C THR A 53 2.55 -1.17 -13.21
N ALA A 54 1.35 -1.70 -12.99
CA ALA A 54 0.33 -1.05 -12.18
C ALA A 54 -0.26 -2.05 -11.17
N LEU A 55 -0.39 -1.63 -9.91
CA LEU A 55 -0.98 -2.42 -8.83
C LEU A 55 -2.05 -1.59 -8.12
N ASP A 56 -3.11 -2.26 -7.68
CA ASP A 56 -4.13 -1.74 -6.78
C ASP A 56 -4.14 -2.63 -5.54
N GLY A 57 -4.03 -2.04 -4.37
CA GLY A 57 -3.88 -2.79 -3.12
C GLY A 57 -4.13 -1.93 -1.90
N GLU A 58 -3.81 -2.49 -0.74
CA GLU A 58 -4.00 -1.85 0.55
C GLU A 58 -2.64 -1.51 1.17
N LEU A 59 -2.43 -0.25 1.49
CA LEU A 59 -1.27 0.18 2.29
C LEU A 59 -1.58 -0.08 3.75
N VAL A 60 -0.76 -0.91 4.38
CA VAL A 60 -0.91 -1.33 5.78
C VAL A 60 0.38 -1.08 6.55
N VAL A 61 0.27 -0.87 7.86
CA VAL A 61 1.41 -0.89 8.76
C VAL A 61 1.45 -2.26 9.45
N TRP A 62 2.59 -2.93 9.38
CA TRP A 62 2.83 -4.22 10.03
C TRP A 62 3.90 -4.07 11.10
N GLU A 63 3.53 -4.28 12.36
CA GLU A 63 4.43 -4.15 13.51
C GLU A 63 4.16 -5.27 14.52
N LEU A 64 5.22 -5.77 15.15
CA LEU A 64 5.14 -6.77 16.24
C LEU A 64 4.28 -8.00 15.89
N GLY A 65 4.29 -8.41 14.61
CA GLY A 65 3.56 -9.59 14.13
C GLY A 65 2.07 -9.37 13.89
N ARG A 66 1.59 -8.12 13.80
CA ARG A 66 0.19 -7.80 13.49
C ARG A 66 0.05 -6.53 12.66
N LEU A 67 -1.15 -6.32 12.13
CA LEU A 67 -1.57 -5.04 11.55
C LEU A 67 -1.69 -3.98 12.65
N ALA A 68 -1.17 -2.80 12.38
CA ALA A 68 -1.17 -1.64 13.28
C ALA A 68 -1.85 -0.44 12.61
N PHE A 69 -3.13 -0.58 12.29
CA PHE A 69 -3.91 0.39 11.51
C PHE A 69 -3.91 1.80 12.14
N GLU A 70 -3.91 1.89 13.46
CA GLU A 70 -3.86 3.15 14.21
C GLU A 70 -2.67 4.05 13.83
N ARG A 71 -1.58 3.45 13.32
CA ARG A 71 -0.37 4.17 12.92
C ARG A 71 -0.53 4.92 11.59
N LEU A 72 -1.55 4.59 10.80
CA LEU A 72 -1.88 5.32 9.57
C LEU A 72 -2.60 6.65 9.84
N GLN A 73 -3.15 6.89 11.04
CA GLN A 73 -3.92 8.10 11.36
C GLN A 73 -3.08 9.30 11.86
N GLY A 74 -1.77 9.29 11.59
CA GLY A 74 -0.82 10.32 12.03
C GLY A 74 -0.81 11.57 11.16
#